data_AF-A0A1B6EFG4-F1
#
_entry.id   AF-A0A1B6EFG4-F1
#
_cell.length_a   1.000
_cell.length_b   1.000
_cell.length_c   1.000
_cell.angle_alpha   90.00
_cell.angle_beta   90.00
_cell.angle_gamma   90.00
#
_symmetry.space_group_name_H-M   'P 1'
#
loop_
_entity.id
_entity.type
_entity.pdbx_description
1 polymer ?
#
loop_
_entity_poly.entity_id
_entity_poly.type
_entity_poly.pdbx_seq_one_letter_code
_entity_poly.pdbx_strand_id
1 'polypeptide(L)'
;NKEVDIAINWAGGWHHAQRDEAEGFCYINDIVLGIEELRKEYSYIFYIDLDIHHGNGVENAFAFTNKEVDIAINWAGGWHHAQRDEAEGFCYINDIVLGIEELRKEYSYIFYIDLDIHHGNGVENAFAFTNK
;
A
#
# COMPACT_ATOMS: atom_id res chain seq x y z
N ASN A 1 -10.01 0.87 23.02
CA ASN A 1 -9.47 2.21 22.75
C ASN A 1 -8.46 2.08 21.63
N LYS A 2 -8.87 2.37 20.38
CA LYS A 2 -7.91 2.61 19.31
C LYS A 2 -7.76 4.12 19.24
N GLU A 3 -6.56 4.60 19.54
CA GLU A 3 -6.26 6.04 19.68
C GLU A 3 -5.97 6.71 18.32
N VAL A 4 -5.84 5.94 17.24
CA VAL A 4 -5.39 6.45 15.94
C VAL A 4 -6.16 5.73 14.82
N ASP A 5 -6.75 6.51 13.92
CA ASP A 5 -7.45 6.00 12.72
C ASP A 5 -6.48 5.81 11.53
N ILE A 6 -5.41 6.61 11.44
CA ILE A 6 -4.41 6.58 10.37
C ILE A 6 -2.99 6.77 10.96
N ALA A 7 -2.06 5.88 10.60
CA ALA A 7 -0.64 5.98 10.95
C ALA A 7 0.22 6.05 9.68
N ILE A 8 1.23 6.92 9.68
CA ILE A 8 2.09 7.18 8.52
C ILE A 8 3.56 7.05 8.92
N ASN A 9 4.35 6.32 8.14
CA ASN A 9 5.80 6.20 8.28
C ASN A 9 6.51 6.39 6.94
N TRP A 10 6.91 7.63 6.64
CA TRP A 10 7.62 7.98 5.40
C TRP A 10 9.01 7.37 5.25
N ALA A 11 9.60 6.85 6.34
CA ALA A 11 10.91 6.20 6.29
C ALA A 11 10.81 4.68 6.03
N GLY A 12 9.59 4.15 6.00
CA GLY A 12 9.31 2.74 5.78
C GLY A 12 9.27 2.38 4.30
N GLY A 13 8.74 1.20 4.02
CA GLY A 13 8.41 0.79 2.66
C GLY A 13 9.43 -0.10 1.96
N TRP A 14 10.19 -0.86 2.73
CA TRP A 14 11.35 -1.57 2.22
C TRP A 14 10.93 -2.94 1.66
N HIS A 15 10.13 -2.91 0.60
CA HIS A 15 9.39 -4.06 0.05
C HIS A 15 10.23 -5.13 -0.65
N HIS A 16 11.50 -4.85 -0.96
CA HIS A 16 12.41 -5.81 -1.60
C HIS A 16 13.14 -6.71 -0.60
N ALA A 17 13.22 -6.32 0.68
CA ALA A 17 13.97 -7.11 1.65
C ALA A 17 13.33 -8.50 1.80
N GLN A 18 14.15 -9.55 1.61
CA GLN A 18 13.73 -10.93 1.70
C GLN A 18 13.94 -11.47 3.13
N ARG A 19 13.53 -12.72 3.37
CA ARG A 19 13.71 -13.37 4.68
C ARG A 19 15.18 -13.52 5.07
N ASP A 20 16.03 -13.83 4.11
CA ASP A 20 17.43 -14.22 4.30
C ASP A 20 18.42 -13.45 3.42
N GLU A 21 17.97 -12.41 2.71
CA GLU A 21 18.83 -11.54 1.92
C GLU A 21 18.29 -10.10 1.82
N ALA A 22 19.21 -9.16 1.59
CA ALA A 22 18.88 -7.79 1.25
C ALA A 22 18.84 -7.63 -0.27
N GLU A 23 17.90 -6.84 -0.78
CA GLU A 23 17.68 -6.63 -2.21
C GLU A 23 17.18 -5.19 -2.45
N GLY A 24 17.49 -4.59 -3.59
CA GLY A 24 16.89 -3.30 -4.00
C GLY A 24 17.05 -2.16 -2.97
N PHE A 25 18.20 -2.09 -2.30
CA PHE A 25 18.49 -1.15 -1.20
C PHE A 25 17.64 -1.35 0.09
N CYS A 26 16.84 -2.41 0.15
CA CYS A 26 16.03 -2.80 1.29
C CYS A 26 16.76 -3.88 2.12
N TYR A 27 17.04 -3.59 3.39
CA TYR A 27 17.76 -4.52 4.30
C TYR A 27 16.84 -5.23 5.30
N ILE A 28 15.74 -4.58 5.68
CA ILE A 28 14.74 -5.08 6.64
C ILE A 28 13.37 -4.77 6.04
N ASN A 29 12.49 -5.77 5.95
CA ASN A 29 11.15 -5.58 5.41
C ASN A 29 10.18 -5.11 6.50
N ASP A 30 10.12 -3.79 6.71
CA ASP A 30 9.28 -3.17 7.75
C ASP A 30 7.77 -3.38 7.48
N ILE A 31 7.38 -3.51 6.22
CA ILE A 31 5.99 -3.79 5.80
C ILE A 31 5.57 -5.18 6.28
N VAL A 32 6.37 -6.20 6.02
CA VAL A 32 6.10 -7.57 6.49
C VAL A 32 5.99 -7.61 8.01
N LEU A 33 6.89 -6.91 8.72
CA LEU A 33 6.83 -6.81 10.17
C LEU A 33 5.56 -6.10 10.66
N GLY A 34 5.17 -5.01 9.99
CA GLY A 34 3.95 -4.27 10.30
C GLY A 34 2.69 -5.10 10.07
N ILE A 35 2.61 -5.82 8.95
CA ILE A 35 1.51 -6.73 8.66
C ILE A 35 1.46 -7.85 9.71
N GLU A 36 2.58 -8.49 10.05
CA GLU A 36 2.62 -9.51 11.10
C GLU A 36 2.16 -8.99 12.47
N GLU A 37 2.46 -7.73 12.81
CA GLU A 37 1.95 -7.10 14.02
C GLU A 37 0.42 -6.92 13.96
N LEU A 38 -0.09 -6.37 12.86
CA LEU A 38 -1.52 -6.17 12.64
C LEU A 38 -2.29 -7.50 12.66
N ARG A 39 -1.69 -8.60 12.17
CA ARG A 39 -2.32 -9.94 12.16
C ARG A 39 -2.62 -10.48 13.56
N LYS A 40 -2.06 -9.89 14.62
CA LYS A 40 -2.40 -10.26 16.01
C LYS A 40 -3.79 -9.78 16.41
N GLU A 41 -4.29 -8.71 15.79
CA GLU A 41 -5.58 -8.09 16.13
C GLU A 41 -6.62 -8.18 15.00
N TYR A 42 -6.17 -8.21 13.74
CA TYR A 42 -7.05 -8.16 12.57
C TYR A 42 -7.00 -9.48 11.79
N SER A 43 -8.18 -9.96 11.39
CA SER A 43 -8.32 -11.19 10.60
C SER A 43 -8.01 -10.98 9.11
N TYR A 44 -8.27 -9.77 8.61
CA TYR A 44 -8.09 -9.39 7.21
C TYR A 44 -7.26 -8.11 7.14
N ILE A 45 -6.22 -8.13 6.31
CA ILE A 45 -5.35 -7.00 6.06
C ILE A 45 -5.19 -6.92 4.55
N PHE A 46 -5.52 -5.74 4.01
CA PHE A 46 -5.29 -5.44 2.61
C PHE A 46 -3.99 -4.66 2.48
N TYR A 47 -3.15 -5.09 1.55
CA TYR A 47 -1.88 -4.46 1.21
C TYR A 47 -1.94 -4.06 -0.25
N ILE A 48 -1.60 -2.79 -0.52
CA ILE A 48 -1.45 -2.24 -1.86
C ILE A 48 0.01 -1.82 -1.97
N ASP A 49 0.63 -2.13 -3.10
CA ASP A 49 1.97 -1.67 -3.45
C ASP A 49 1.86 -0.96 -4.79
N LEU A 50 2.48 0.20 -4.87
CA LEU A 50 2.39 1.12 -6.00
C LEU A 50 3.73 1.62 -6.43
N ASP A 51 4.78 1.15 -5.76
CA ASP A 51 6.12 1.36 -6.25
C ASP A 51 6.24 0.78 -7.66
N ILE A 52 6.96 1.49 -8.52
CA ILE A 52 7.25 1.05 -9.89
C ILE A 52 7.97 -0.31 -9.95
N HIS A 53 8.67 -0.69 -8.88
CA HIS A 53 9.27 -2.00 -8.70
C HIS A 53 8.27 -2.94 -8.04
N HIS A 54 8.35 -4.21 -8.42
CA HIS A 54 7.53 -5.24 -7.79
C HIS A 54 7.92 -5.41 -6.32
N GLY A 55 6.95 -5.32 -5.40
CA GLY A 55 7.07 -5.64 -3.98
C GLY A 55 7.29 -7.13 -3.68
N ASN A 56 8.30 -7.71 -4.32
CA ASN A 56 8.61 -9.13 -4.30
C ASN A 56 8.88 -9.68 -2.90
N GLY A 57 9.54 -8.93 -2.01
CA GLY A 57 9.78 -9.36 -0.63
C GLY A 57 8.49 -9.52 0.18
N VAL A 58 7.52 -8.62 -0.02
CA VAL A 58 6.20 -8.70 0.61
C VAL A 58 5.38 -9.85 0.01
N GLU A 59 5.36 -9.98 -1.31
CA GLU A 59 4.70 -11.09 -2.00
C GLU A 59 5.25 -12.45 -1.52
N ASN A 60 6.56 -12.63 -1.56
CA ASN A 60 7.24 -13.87 -1.16
C ASN A 60 6.96 -14.23 0.30
N ALA A 61 6.89 -13.23 1.19
CA ALA A 61 6.59 -13.45 2.60
C ALA A 61 5.19 -14.06 2.82
N PHE A 62 4.23 -13.73 1.95
CA PHE A 62 2.83 -14.11 2.11
C PHE A 62 2.31 -15.13 1.07
N ALA A 63 3.10 -15.45 0.04
CA ALA A 63 2.72 -16.36 -1.05
C ALA A 63 2.24 -17.75 -0.59
N PHE A 64 2.67 -18.21 0.59
CA PHE A 64 2.34 -19.53 1.13
C PHE A 64 1.48 -19.50 2.41
N THR A 65 0.83 -18.37 2.75
CA THR A 65 -0.02 -18.33 3.94
C THR A 65 -1.44 -18.81 3.63
N ASN A 66 -1.89 -19.83 4.36
CA ASN A 66 -3.26 -20.36 4.33
C ASN A 66 -4.27 -19.51 5.13
N LYS A 67 -3.86 -18.36 5.68
CA LYS A 67 -4.84 -17.42 6.24
C LYS A 67 -5.38 -16.64 5.05
N GLU A 68 -6.70 -16.62 4.90
CA GLU A 68 -7.39 -15.93 3.80
C GLU A 68 -6.87 -14.50 3.69
N VAL A 69 -6.10 -14.24 2.63
CA VAL A 69 -5.77 -12.90 2.18
C VAL A 69 -6.35 -12.82 0.78
N ASP A 70 -7.36 -11.97 0.61
CA ASP A 70 -8.00 -11.67 -0.68
C ASP A 70 -7.07 -10.78 -1.54
N ILE A 71 -5.86 -11.27 -1.85
CA ILE A 71 -4.81 -10.47 -2.50
C ILE A 71 -5.22 -10.15 -3.93
N ALA A 72 -5.34 -8.86 -4.24
CA ALA A 72 -5.50 -8.34 -5.60
C ALA A 72 -4.24 -7.53 -5.97
N ILE A 73 -3.61 -7.89 -7.09
CA ILE A 73 -2.39 -7.23 -7.59
C ILE A 73 -2.72 -6.53 -8.90
N ASN A 74 -2.42 -5.23 -9.00
CA ASN A 74 -2.46 -4.48 -10.25
C ASN A 74 -1.04 -4.23 -10.78
N TRP A 75 -0.51 -5.16 -11.57
CA TRP A 75 0.85 -5.10 -12.13
C TRP A 75 1.13 -3.89 -13.05
N ALA A 76 0.08 -3.25 -13.55
CA ALA A 76 0.18 -2.07 -14.41
C ALA A 76 -0.30 -0.79 -13.69
N GLY A 77 -0.50 -0.88 -12.37
CA GLY A 77 -0.96 0.22 -11.52
C GLY A 77 0.18 1.12 -11.04
N GLY A 78 -0.07 1.88 -9.98
CA GLY A 78 0.94 2.74 -9.36
C GLY A 78 0.88 4.21 -9.78
N TRP A 79 -0.22 4.64 -10.40
CA TRP A 79 -0.29 5.97 -11.02
C TRP A 79 -0.71 7.03 -9.99
N HIS A 80 0.08 7.16 -8.93
CA HIS A 80 -0.21 7.90 -7.71
C HIS A 80 -0.02 9.43 -7.79
N HIS A 81 0.52 9.95 -8.89
CA HIS A 81 0.67 11.40 -9.11
C HIS A 81 -0.55 12.04 -9.76
N ALA A 82 -1.38 11.27 -10.48
CA ALA A 82 -2.50 11.83 -11.23
C ALA A 82 -3.45 12.57 -10.27
N GLN A 83 -3.70 13.85 -10.57
CA GLN A 83 -4.59 14.71 -9.81
C GLN A 83 -6.03 14.54 -10.29
N ARG A 84 -6.97 15.13 -9.55
CA ARG A 84 -8.41 15.06 -9.89
C ARG A 84 -8.70 15.57 -11.31
N ASP A 85 -8.09 16.69 -11.68
CA ASP A 85 -8.41 17.44 -12.90
C ASP A 85 -7.23 17.56 -13.87
N GLU A 86 -6.10 16.91 -13.59
CA GLU A 86 -4.92 16.94 -14.46
C GLU A 86 -4.01 15.71 -14.31
N ALA A 87 -3.25 15.42 -15.36
CA ALA A 87 -2.21 14.40 -15.36
C ALA A 87 -0.89 14.98 -14.81
N GLU A 88 -0.14 14.20 -14.03
CA GLU A 88 1.11 14.63 -13.40
C GLU A 88 2.09 13.45 -13.29
N GLY A 89 3.40 13.68 -13.40
CA GLY A 89 4.39 12.63 -13.17
C GLY A 89 4.22 11.41 -14.08
N PHE A 90 3.82 11.65 -15.34
CA PHE A 90 3.40 10.63 -16.32
C PHE A 90 2.10 9.87 -15.97
N CYS A 91 1.47 10.16 -14.85
CA CYS A 91 0.20 9.58 -14.42
C CYS A 91 -1.01 10.27 -15.05
N TYR A 92 -1.75 9.53 -15.87
CA TYR A 92 -2.96 10.00 -16.56
C TYR A 92 -4.26 9.65 -15.83
N ILE A 93 -4.25 8.57 -15.05
CA ILE A 93 -5.39 8.06 -14.29
C ILE A 93 -4.85 7.69 -12.91
N ASN A 94 -5.55 8.02 -11.83
CA ASN A 94 -5.18 7.58 -10.48
C ASN A 94 -5.93 6.29 -10.13
N ASP A 95 -5.37 5.14 -10.52
CA ASP A 95 -6.00 3.82 -10.32
C ASP A 95 -6.18 3.46 -8.84
N ILE A 96 -5.36 4.06 -7.99
CA ILE A 96 -5.32 3.84 -6.55
C ILE A 96 -6.48 4.53 -5.87
N VAL A 97 -6.68 5.82 -6.17
CA VAL A 97 -7.84 6.57 -5.71
C VAL A 97 -9.12 5.88 -6.16
N LEU A 98 -9.17 5.41 -7.42
CA LEU A 98 -10.33 4.67 -7.93
C LEU A 98 -10.53 3.34 -7.19
N GLY A 99 -9.47 2.59 -6.93
CA GLY A 99 -9.53 1.33 -6.19
C GLY A 99 -10.00 1.53 -4.75
N ILE A 100 -9.49 2.53 -4.06
CA ILE A 100 -9.93 2.90 -2.71
C ILE A 100 -11.41 3.32 -2.75
N GLU A 101 -11.83 4.20 -3.66
CA GLU A 101 -13.23 4.63 -3.78
C GLU A 101 -14.19 3.47 -4.11
N GLU A 102 -13.74 2.46 -4.85
CA GLU A 102 -14.52 1.24 -5.08
C GLU A 102 -14.65 0.42 -3.78
N LEU A 103 -13.54 0.17 -3.08
CA LEU A 103 -13.53 -0.58 -1.82
C LEU A 103 -14.38 0.10 -0.74
N ARG A 104 -14.46 1.44 -0.73
CA ARG A 104 -15.29 2.21 0.21
C ARG A 104 -16.78 1.92 0.09
N LYS A 105 -17.24 1.31 -1.01
CA LYS A 105 -18.64 0.92 -1.17
C LYS A 105 -19.00 -0.28 -0.30
N GLU A 106 -18.03 -1.14 0.02
CA GLU A 106 -18.26 -2.40 0.75
C GLU A 106 -17.59 -2.42 2.12
N TYR A 107 -16.44 -1.75 2.28
CA TYR A 107 -15.63 -1.79 3.49
C TYR A 107 -15.63 -0.43 4.21
N SER A 108 -15.84 -0.47 5.52
CA SER A 108 -15.80 0.73 6.38
C SER A 108 -14.39 1.23 6.69
N TYR A 109 -13.38 0.37 6.55
CA TYR A 109 -11.99 0.67 6.86
C TYR A 109 -11.09 0.09 5.79
N ILE A 110 -10.25 0.94 5.22
CA ILE A 110 -9.30 0.58 4.17
C ILE A 110 -7.95 1.10 4.61
N PHE A 111 -6.98 0.19 4.70
CA PHE A 111 -5.59 0.56 4.94
C PHE A 111 -4.85 0.59 3.61
N TYR A 112 -4.22 1.72 3.34
CA TYR A 112 -3.46 1.97 2.14
C TYR A 112 -2.01 2.25 2.52
N ILE A 113 -1.09 1.62 1.82
CA ILE A 113 0.34 1.84 1.99
C ILE A 113 0.87 2.22 0.61
N ASP A 114 1.50 3.39 0.49
CA ASP A 114 2.24 3.78 -0.71
C ASP A 114 3.72 3.52 -0.44
N LEU A 115 4.33 2.70 -1.29
CA LEU A 115 5.73 2.34 -1.16
C LEU A 115 6.61 2.90 -2.25
N ASP A 116 6.00 3.66 -3.17
CA ASP A 116 6.74 4.26 -4.25
C ASP A 116 7.80 5.25 -3.71
N ILE A 117 9.00 5.17 -4.28
CA ILE A 117 10.10 6.09 -3.96
C ILE A 117 9.77 7.57 -4.25
N HIS A 118 8.78 7.82 -5.09
CA HIS A 118 8.22 9.14 -5.38
C HIS A 118 7.05 9.46 -4.46
N HIS A 119 6.81 10.74 -4.29
CA HIS A 119 5.71 11.19 -3.45
C HIS A 119 4.36 10.93 -4.13
N GLY A 120 3.49 10.08 -3.55
CA GLY A 120 2.11 9.85 -3.99
C GLY A 120 1.15 11.02 -3.77
N ASN A 121 1.54 12.22 -4.23
CA ASN A 121 0.82 13.47 -4.02
C ASN A 121 -0.59 13.48 -4.59
N GLY A 122 -0.86 12.78 -5.69
CA GLY A 122 -2.21 12.65 -6.25
C GLY A 122 -3.14 11.87 -5.32
N VAL A 123 -2.65 10.80 -4.69
CA VAL A 123 -3.39 10.02 -3.69
C VAL A 123 -3.56 10.83 -2.40
N GLU A 124 -2.49 11.47 -1.91
CA GLU A 124 -2.57 12.35 -0.73
C GLU A 124 -3.62 13.44 -0.92
N ASN A 125 -3.53 14.20 -2.01
CA ASN A 125 -4.44 15.31 -2.29
C ASN A 125 -5.89 14.85 -2.39
N ALA A 126 -6.14 13.64 -2.91
CA ALA A 126 -7.49 13.09 -3.03
C ALA A 126 -8.16 12.86 -1.66
N PHE A 127 -7.37 12.52 -0.63
CA PHE A 127 -7.89 12.15 0.69
C PHE A 127 -7.55 13.16 1.81
N ALA A 128 -6.68 14.15 1.55
CA ALA A 128 -6.25 15.15 2.54
C ALA A 128 -7.40 15.94 3.18
N PHE A 129 -8.54 16.07 2.49
CA PHE A 129 -9.71 16.82 2.97
C PHE A 129 -10.99 15.97 3.04
N THR A 130 -10.88 14.64 3.00
CA THR A 130 -12.05 13.76 3.08
C THR A 130 -12.51 13.57 4.53
N ASN A 131 -13.76 13.94 4.82
CA ASN A 131 -14.39 13.78 6.14
C ASN A 131 -15.05 12.40 6.36
N LYS A 132 -14.75 11.43 5.51
CA LYS A 132 -15.35 10.09 5.53
C LYS A 132 -14.26 9.06 5.70
#